data_AF-A0A4R4PAV9-F1
#
_entry.id   AF-A0A4R4PAV9-F1
#
_cell.length_a   1.000
_cell.length_b   1.000
_cell.length_c   1.000
_cell.angle_alpha   90.00
_cell.angle_beta   90.00
_cell.angle_gamma   90.00
#
_symmetry.space_group_name_H-M   'P 1'
#
loop_
_entity.id
_entity.type
_entity.pdbx_description
1 polymer ?
#
loop_
_entity_poly.entity_id
_entity_poly.type
_entity_poly.pdbx_seq_one_letter_code
_entity_poly.pdbx_strand_id
1 'polypeptide(L)'
;MDDQGVADELYTAMTNKLAAVAAGLPRAAVTRADDGDLCLTVDGDRSAELFMMGSTEVFGLKLGTYYTVYQLAYGPDIDDKLENVDDFLHTMDLYLQGSYHEKVYESAAGTELHRDLYINNVHVAGSHGFPRAQFRRLRAKRNYTITP
;
A
#
# COMPACT_ATOMS: atom_id res chain seq x y z
N MET A 1 -6.51 -2.80 28.66
CA MET A 1 -6.64 -1.82 27.57
C MET A 1 -7.90 -2.20 26.84
N ASP A 2 -8.85 -1.28 26.68
CA ASP A 2 -10.06 -1.55 25.91
C ASP A 2 -9.75 -1.41 24.42
N ASP A 3 -10.59 -2.01 23.56
CA ASP A 3 -10.39 -2.03 22.11
C ASP A 3 -10.33 -0.62 21.51
N GLN A 4 -10.95 0.36 22.19
CA GLN A 4 -10.92 1.77 21.80
C GLN A 4 -9.52 2.39 21.96
N GLY A 5 -8.82 2.11 23.06
CA GLY A 5 -7.47 2.62 23.28
C GLY A 5 -6.45 2.11 22.24
N VAL A 6 -6.62 0.87 21.77
CA VAL A 6 -5.76 0.29 20.72
C VAL A 6 -6.06 0.92 19.35
N ALA A 7 -7.32 1.18 19.04
CA ALA A 7 -7.73 1.85 17.81
C ALA A 7 -7.19 3.29 17.74
N ASP A 8 -7.26 4.05 18.83
CA ASP A 8 -6.76 5.43 18.91
C ASP A 8 -5.22 5.48 18.76
N GLU A 9 -4.51 4.51 19.35
CA GLU A 9 -3.06 4.39 19.24
C GLU A 9 -2.65 4.03 17.80
N LEU A 10 -3.32 3.05 17.18
CA LEU A 10 -3.10 2.67 15.78
C LEU A 10 -3.32 3.86 14.84
N TYR A 11 -4.41 4.59 15.04
CA TYR A 11 -4.75 5.76 14.25
C TYR A 11 -3.68 6.86 14.34
N THR A 12 -3.19 7.12 15.55
CA THR A 12 -2.11 8.09 15.80
C THR A 12 -0.81 7.66 15.14
N ALA A 13 -0.43 6.38 15.29
CA ALA A 13 0.79 5.83 14.69
C ALA A 13 0.72 5.87 13.16
N MET A 14 -0.41 5.48 12.57
CA MET A 14 -0.67 5.54 11.14
C MET A 14 -0.56 6.97 10.60
N THR A 15 -1.23 7.91 11.26
CA THR A 15 -1.16 9.33 10.92
C THR A 15 0.28 9.83 10.83
N ASN A 16 1.08 9.55 11.85
CA ASN A 16 2.46 10.01 11.91
C ASN A 16 3.30 9.38 10.79
N LYS A 17 3.10 8.08 10.53
CA LYS A 17 3.82 7.33 9.50
C LYS A 17 3.49 7.84 8.09
N LEU A 18 2.21 8.03 7.77
CA LEU A 18 1.80 8.56 6.46
C LEU A 18 2.28 10.00 6.25
N ALA A 19 2.22 10.84 7.29
CA ALA A 19 2.72 12.22 7.22
C ALA A 19 4.24 12.27 6.95
N ALA A 20 5.02 11.39 7.61
CA ALA A 20 6.46 11.28 7.38
C ALA A 20 6.77 10.90 5.93
N VAL A 21 6.05 9.93 5.36
CA VAL A 21 6.22 9.54 3.96
C VAL A 21 5.80 10.64 2.99
N ALA A 22 4.67 11.30 3.26
CA ALA A 22 4.19 12.40 2.42
C ALA A 22 5.19 13.56 2.34
N ALA A 23 5.90 13.85 3.43
CA ALA A 23 6.93 14.89 3.45
C ALA A 23 8.11 14.60 2.50
N GLY A 24 8.39 13.32 2.21
CA GLY A 24 9.45 12.89 1.31
C GLY A 24 9.03 12.68 -0.15
N LEU A 25 7.72 12.69 -0.44
CA LEU A 25 7.19 12.40 -1.77
C LEU A 25 6.55 13.65 -2.42
N PRO A 26 7.00 14.06 -3.61
CA PRO A 26 6.40 15.20 -4.31
C PRO A 26 4.94 14.87 -4.67
N ARG A 27 4.05 15.84 -4.45
CA ARG A 27 2.59 15.73 -4.72
C ARG A 27 1.89 14.63 -3.90
N ALA A 28 2.47 14.24 -2.77
CA ALA A 28 1.78 13.43 -1.78
C ALA A 28 0.86 14.30 -0.91
N ALA A 29 -0.30 13.77 -0.56
CA ALA A 29 -1.26 14.37 0.34
C ALA A 29 -1.80 13.32 1.30
N VAL A 30 -1.98 13.71 2.57
CA VAL A 30 -2.69 12.89 3.56
C VAL A 30 -4.07 13.49 3.75
N THR A 31 -5.10 12.70 3.52
CA THR A 31 -6.50 13.08 3.72
C THR A 31 -7.10 12.28 4.88
N ARG A 32 -8.04 12.91 5.57
CA ARG A 32 -8.79 12.33 6.68
C ARG A 32 -10.27 12.51 6.41
N ALA A 33 -11.03 11.43 6.52
CA ALA A 33 -12.48 11.49 6.48
C ALA A 33 -13.06 11.45 7.91
N ASP A 34 -14.29 11.92 8.06
CA ASP A 34 -14.97 12.08 9.35
C ASP A 34 -15.28 10.73 10.04
N ASP A 35 -15.25 9.63 9.29
CA ASP A 35 -15.44 8.25 9.78
C ASP A 35 -14.15 7.60 10.29
N GLY A 36 -13.04 8.33 10.30
CA GLY A 36 -11.73 7.82 10.72
C GLY A 36 -10.97 7.12 9.61
N ASP A 37 -11.41 7.23 8.35
CA ASP A 37 -10.59 6.78 7.24
C ASP A 37 -9.40 7.73 7.05
N LEU A 38 -8.23 7.13 6.87
CA LEU A 38 -6.98 7.83 6.69
C LEU A 38 -6.36 7.37 5.39
N CYS A 39 -6.01 8.31 4.51
CA CYS A 39 -5.50 8.00 3.18
C CYS A 39 -4.27 8.85 2.85
N LEU A 40 -3.20 8.20 2.40
CA LEU A 40 -2.07 8.80 1.72
C LEU A 40 -2.28 8.63 0.21
N THR A 41 -2.39 9.75 -0.50
CA THR A 41 -2.47 9.78 -1.96
C THR A 41 -1.20 10.40 -2.53
N VAL A 42 -0.67 9.82 -3.60
CA VAL A 42 0.40 10.42 -4.40
C VAL A 42 -0.15 10.63 -5.81
N ASP A 43 -0.27 11.90 -6.22
CA ASP A 43 -0.80 12.27 -7.53
C ASP A 43 0.34 12.65 -8.50
N GLY A 44 0.45 11.94 -9.61
CA GLY A 44 1.54 12.10 -10.57
C GLY A 44 1.45 11.10 -11.70
N ASP A 45 2.55 10.94 -12.45
CA ASP A 45 2.61 10.03 -13.61
C ASP A 45 2.28 8.57 -13.23
N ARG A 46 2.51 8.22 -11.96
CA ARG A 46 2.13 6.96 -11.33
C ARG A 46 1.34 7.28 -10.07
N SER A 47 0.01 7.27 -10.15
CA SER A 47 -0.83 7.50 -8.98
C SER A 47 -0.77 6.31 -8.02
N ALA A 48 -0.65 6.57 -6.72
CA ALA A 48 -0.74 5.53 -5.70
C ALA A 48 -1.54 6.02 -4.50
N GLU A 49 -2.17 5.07 -3.80
CA GLU A 49 -2.98 5.35 -2.63
C GLU A 49 -2.78 4.26 -1.58
N LEU A 50 -2.51 4.66 -0.34
CA LEU A 50 -2.51 3.77 0.83
C LEU A 50 -3.55 4.30 1.81
N PHE A 51 -4.53 3.48 2.17
CA PHE A 51 -5.61 3.88 3.07
C PHE A 51 -5.86 2.87 4.18
N MET A 52 -6.41 3.36 5.28
CA MET A 52 -6.95 2.59 6.38
C MET A 52 -8.42 2.92 6.51
N MET A 53 -9.27 1.90 6.49
CA MET A 53 -10.69 2.06 6.79
C MET A 53 -10.90 2.03 8.30
N GLY A 54 -11.20 3.19 8.88
CA GLY A 54 -11.01 3.56 10.29
C GLY A 54 -11.33 2.45 11.28
N SER A 55 -12.62 2.10 11.40
CA SER A 55 -13.10 1.15 12.43
C SER A 55 -12.86 -0.33 12.14
N THR A 56 -12.30 -0.66 10.97
CA THR A 56 -12.23 -2.05 10.50
C THR A 56 -10.83 -2.64 10.53
N GLU A 57 -9.81 -1.82 10.82
CA GLU A 57 -8.40 -2.21 10.74
C GLU A 57 -8.05 -2.88 9.40
N VAL A 58 -8.78 -2.50 8.35
CA VAL A 58 -8.51 -2.91 6.99
C VAL A 58 -7.61 -1.86 6.37
N PHE A 59 -6.49 -2.32 5.86
CA PHE A 59 -5.57 -1.52 5.09
C PHE A 59 -5.73 -1.82 3.61
N GLY A 60 -5.62 -0.80 2.78
CA GLY A 60 -5.72 -0.90 1.33
C GLY A 60 -4.54 -0.22 0.64
N LEU A 61 -3.94 -0.90 -0.35
CA LEU A 61 -2.94 -0.32 -1.24
C LEU A 61 -3.47 -0.36 -2.68
N LYS A 62 -3.55 0.80 -3.32
CA LYS A 62 -3.94 0.94 -4.72
C LYS A 62 -2.79 1.52 -5.53
N LEU A 63 -2.44 0.83 -6.61
CA LEU A 63 -1.38 1.22 -7.53
C LEU A 63 -2.00 1.44 -8.91
N GLY A 64 -2.09 2.70 -9.33
CA GLY A 64 -2.83 3.07 -10.54
C GLY A 64 -4.33 2.76 -10.45
N THR A 65 -4.95 2.50 -11.60
CA THR A 65 -6.40 2.26 -11.73
C THR A 65 -6.81 0.79 -11.60
N TYR A 66 -5.86 -0.14 -11.70
CA TYR A 66 -6.16 -1.57 -11.89
C TYR A 66 -5.71 -2.48 -10.75
N TYR A 67 -4.84 -2.00 -9.87
CA TYR A 67 -4.30 -2.81 -8.79
C TYR A 67 -4.78 -2.30 -7.45
N THR A 68 -5.45 -3.16 -6.70
CA THR A 68 -5.84 -2.88 -5.32
C THR A 68 -5.64 -4.12 -4.48
N VAL A 69 -5.08 -3.93 -3.30
CA VAL A 69 -4.85 -4.98 -2.31
C VAL A 69 -5.50 -4.54 -1.03
N TYR A 70 -6.21 -5.47 -0.38
CA TYR A 70 -6.76 -5.27 0.95
C TYR A 70 -6.13 -6.28 1.89
N GLN A 71 -5.81 -5.84 3.09
CA GLN A 71 -5.35 -6.72 4.15
C GLN A 71 -5.97 -6.31 5.48
N LEU A 72 -6.49 -7.31 6.19
CA LEU A 72 -6.93 -7.18 7.57
C LEU A 72 -5.71 -7.26 8.50
N ALA A 73 -5.66 -6.36 9.46
CA ALA A 73 -4.64 -6.35 10.50
C ALA A 73 -4.95 -7.40 11.58
N TYR A 74 -4.68 -8.67 11.30
CA TYR A 74 -4.84 -9.72 12.32
C TYR A 74 -3.71 -9.65 13.36
N GLY A 75 -4.05 -9.32 14.61
CA GLY A 75 -3.13 -9.36 15.75
C GLY A 75 -3.66 -8.54 16.92
N PRO A 76 -3.36 -8.93 18.18
CA PRO A 76 -3.72 -8.12 19.34
C PRO A 76 -2.84 -6.87 19.49
N ASP A 77 -1.63 -6.89 18.92
CA ASP A 77 -0.61 -5.88 19.13
C ASP A 77 -0.53 -4.88 17.98
N ILE A 78 -0.37 -3.59 18.31
CA ILE A 78 -0.26 -2.50 17.34
C ILE A 78 0.95 -2.67 16.40
N ASP A 79 2.06 -3.23 16.90
CA ASP A 79 3.28 -3.42 16.11
C ASP A 79 3.03 -4.35 14.91
N ASP A 80 2.32 -5.47 15.11
CA ASP A 80 1.96 -6.40 14.03
C ASP A 80 1.06 -5.74 12.97
N LYS A 81 0.19 -4.81 13.40
CA LYS A 81 -0.68 -4.05 12.49
C LYS A 81 0.14 -3.07 11.66
N LEU A 82 1.06 -2.35 12.30
CA LEU A 82 1.96 -1.39 11.65
C LEU A 82 2.97 -2.06 10.71
N GLU A 83 3.37 -3.31 10.96
CA GLU A 83 4.19 -4.06 10.01
C GLU A 83 3.52 -4.22 8.64
N ASN A 84 2.19 -4.43 8.60
CA ASN A 84 1.47 -4.55 7.33
C ASN A 84 1.48 -3.22 6.56
N VAL A 85 1.41 -2.11 7.30
CA VAL A 85 1.48 -0.76 6.73
C VAL A 85 2.86 -0.51 6.16
N ASP A 86 3.92 -0.94 6.85
CA ASP A 86 5.29 -0.84 6.37
C ASP A 86 5.50 -1.65 5.08
N ASP A 87 4.93 -2.85 5.00
CA ASP A 87 4.95 -3.69 3.79
C ASP A 87 4.26 -2.98 2.60
N PHE A 88 3.13 -2.30 2.85
CA PHE A 88 2.44 -1.51 1.84
C PHE A 88 3.18 -0.25 1.41
N LEU A 89 3.69 0.54 2.36
CA LEU A 89 4.49 1.74 2.09
C LEU A 89 5.74 1.40 1.28
N HIS A 90 6.41 0.29 1.63
CA HIS A 90 7.57 -0.16 0.88
C HIS A 90 7.20 -0.51 -0.57
N THR A 91 6.06 -1.16 -0.79
CA THR A 91 5.61 -1.52 -2.14
C THR A 91 5.19 -0.29 -2.94
N MET A 92 4.52 0.67 -2.30
CA MET A 92 4.20 1.95 -2.90
C MET A 92 5.48 2.68 -3.35
N ASP A 93 6.51 2.72 -2.52
CA ASP A 93 7.80 3.31 -2.87
C ASP A 93 8.47 2.62 -4.07
N LEU A 94 8.50 1.28 -4.07
CA LEU A 94 9.01 0.52 -5.21
C LEU A 94 8.20 0.76 -6.48
N TYR A 95 6.88 0.93 -6.37
CA TYR A 95 6.02 1.28 -7.50
C TYR A 95 6.29 2.70 -8.00
N LEU A 96 6.49 3.67 -7.11
CA LEU A 96 6.69 5.09 -7.44
C LEU A 96 8.09 5.42 -7.94
N GLN A 97 9.11 4.69 -7.49
CA GLN A 97 10.52 4.95 -7.82
C GLN A 97 11.18 3.86 -8.65
N GLY A 98 10.68 2.62 -8.57
CA GLY A 98 11.28 1.47 -9.23
C GLY A 98 10.97 1.37 -10.73
N SER A 99 11.58 0.36 -11.37
CA SER A 99 11.28 -0.04 -12.73
C SER A 99 9.93 -0.74 -12.78
N TYR A 100 8.98 -0.08 -13.43
CA TYR A 100 7.61 -0.54 -13.59
C TYR A 100 7.33 -0.91 -15.04
N HIS A 101 6.69 -2.06 -15.26
CA HIS A 101 6.05 -2.36 -16.53
C HIS A 101 4.79 -3.18 -16.30
N GLU A 102 3.84 -3.05 -17.22
CA GLU A 102 2.63 -3.85 -17.23
C GLU A 102 2.56 -4.67 -18.51
N LYS A 103 1.97 -5.86 -18.40
CA LYS A 103 1.63 -6.69 -19.55
C LYS A 103 0.14 -6.92 -19.58
N VAL A 104 -0.50 -6.36 -20.60
CA VAL A 104 -1.93 -6.53 -20.87
C VAL A 104 -2.10 -7.71 -21.82
N TYR A 105 -3.03 -8.60 -21.49
CA TYR A 105 -3.43 -9.71 -22.34
C TYR A 105 -4.79 -9.38 -22.94
N GLU A 106 -4.87 -9.40 -24.26
CA GLU A 106 -6.06 -9.01 -25.00
C GLU A 106 -6.61 -10.17 -25.83
N SER A 107 -7.93 -10.18 -26.03
CA SER A 107 -8.58 -11.06 -26.99
C SER A 107 -8.22 -10.64 -28.43
N ALA A 108 -8.49 -11.50 -29.41
CA ALA A 108 -8.36 -11.13 -30.82
C ALA A 108 -9.24 -9.95 -31.25
N ALA A 109 -10.26 -9.58 -30.44
CA ALA A 109 -11.13 -8.43 -30.64
C ALA A 109 -10.65 -7.16 -29.88
N GLY A 110 -9.47 -7.19 -29.25
CA GLY A 110 -8.91 -6.05 -28.50
C GLY A 110 -9.53 -5.85 -27.12
N THR A 111 -10.23 -6.84 -26.58
CA THR A 111 -10.78 -6.78 -25.21
C THR A 111 -9.71 -7.18 -24.21
N GLU A 112 -9.46 -6.34 -23.19
CA GLU A 112 -8.58 -6.70 -22.07
C GLU A 112 -9.14 -7.92 -21.32
N LEU A 113 -8.33 -8.98 -21.24
CA LEU A 113 -8.65 -10.23 -20.55
C LEU A 113 -7.97 -10.29 -19.18
N HIS A 114 -6.73 -9.82 -19.09
CA HIS A 114 -5.90 -9.91 -17.90
C HIS A 114 -4.77 -8.88 -17.92
N ARG A 115 -4.25 -8.51 -16.75
CA ARG A 115 -3.12 -7.59 -16.60
C ARG A 115 -2.14 -8.08 -15.55
N ASP A 116 -0.87 -8.13 -15.92
CA ASP A 116 0.24 -8.40 -15.01
C ASP A 116 1.02 -7.12 -14.73
N LEU A 117 1.34 -6.91 -13.45
CA LEU A 117 2.17 -5.81 -12.96
C LEU A 117 3.56 -6.35 -12.64
N TYR A 118 4.58 -5.62 -13.05
CA TYR A 118 5.96 -5.95 -12.74
C TYR A 118 6.67 -4.76 -12.13
N ILE A 119 7.18 -4.94 -10.90
CA ILE A 119 7.94 -3.92 -10.17
C ILE A 119 9.29 -4.51 -9.81
N ASN A 120 10.39 -3.94 -10.32
CA ASN A 120 11.77 -4.35 -10.01
C ASN A 120 11.99 -5.88 -10.12
N ASN A 121 11.46 -6.51 -11.18
CA ASN A 121 11.51 -7.96 -11.45
C ASN A 121 10.66 -8.83 -10.49
N VAL A 122 9.71 -8.25 -9.78
CA VAL A 122 8.64 -8.97 -9.09
C VAL A 122 7.37 -8.91 -9.93
N HIS A 123 6.79 -10.07 -10.18
CA HIS A 123 5.55 -10.23 -10.95
C HIS A 123 4.36 -10.32 -9.98
N VAL A 124 3.33 -9.55 -10.30
CA VAL A 124 2.05 -9.48 -9.59
C VAL A 124 0.94 -9.74 -10.62
N ALA A 125 0.23 -10.85 -10.47
CA ALA A 125 -0.89 -11.17 -11.34
C ALA A 125 -2.16 -10.47 -10.88
N GLY A 126 -2.84 -9.77 -11.78
CA GLY A 126 -4.04 -8.95 -11.51
C GLY A 126 -5.26 -9.69 -10.95
N SER A 127 -5.22 -11.01 -10.80
CA SER A 127 -6.37 -11.82 -10.35
C SER A 127 -6.42 -12.12 -8.86
N HIS A 128 -5.36 -11.89 -8.07
CA HIS A 128 -5.28 -12.40 -6.68
C HIS A 128 -4.77 -11.41 -5.62
N GLY A 129 -4.62 -10.12 -5.94
CA GLY A 129 -3.98 -9.15 -5.04
C GLY A 129 -2.53 -9.54 -4.72
N PHE A 130 -1.93 -8.92 -3.69
CA PHE A 130 -0.59 -9.27 -3.22
C PHE A 130 -0.68 -10.12 -1.94
N PRO A 131 -0.38 -11.42 -1.96
CA PRO A 131 -0.19 -12.19 -0.74
C PRO A 131 0.96 -11.60 0.12
N ARG A 132 0.82 -11.59 1.45
CA ARG A 132 1.87 -11.15 2.42
C ARG A 132 3.27 -11.71 2.12
N ALA A 133 3.35 -12.94 1.62
CA ALA A 133 4.61 -13.57 1.22
C ALA A 133 5.31 -12.86 0.03
N GLN A 134 4.56 -12.24 -0.88
CA GLN A 134 5.11 -11.45 -1.98
C GLN A 134 5.65 -10.10 -1.49
N PHE A 135 4.98 -9.44 -0.54
CA PHE A 135 5.48 -8.24 0.15
C PHE A 135 6.83 -8.49 0.83
N ARG A 136 6.92 -9.56 1.61
CA ARG A 136 8.17 -9.91 2.31
C ARG A 136 9.31 -10.26 1.34
N ARG A 137 9.01 -10.82 0.16
CA ARG A 137 10.01 -11.06 -0.90
C ARG A 137 10.49 -9.77 -1.55
N LEU A 138 9.64 -8.75 -1.68
CA LEU A 138 10.04 -7.42 -2.13
C LEU A 138 11.02 -6.80 -1.12
N ARG A 139 10.67 -6.81 0.17
CA ARG A 139 11.51 -6.30 1.27
C ARG A 139 12.87 -7.02 1.36
N ALA A 140 12.88 -8.35 1.27
CA ALA A 140 14.10 -9.14 1.40
C ALA A 140 15.10 -8.93 0.23
N LYS A 141 14.66 -8.40 -0.91
CA LYS A 141 15.52 -8.19 -2.09
C LYS A 141 16.35 -6.91 -2.06
N ARG A 142 16.12 -5.98 -1.10
CA ARG A 142 17.00 -4.81 -0.89
C ARG A 142 17.06 -4.42 0.59
N ASN A 143 18.22 -4.65 1.21
CA ASN A 143 18.60 -3.98 2.45
C ASN A 143 18.88 -2.50 2.13
N TYR A 144 17.94 -1.59 2.40
CA TYR A 144 18.26 -0.18 2.57
C TYR A 144 17.43 0.44 3.69
N THR A 145 18.14 1.17 4.53
CA THR A 145 17.64 2.07 5.57
C THR A 145 16.92 3.23 4.88
N ILE A 146 15.66 3.47 5.25
CA ILE A 146 14.99 4.73 4.95
C ILE A 146 15.77 5.79 5.71
N THR A 147 16.61 6.55 4.99
CA THR A 147 17.29 7.70 5.58
C THR A 147 16.30 8.86 5.54
N PRO A 148 16.08 9.56 6.66
CA PRO A 148 15.08 10.62 6.78
C PRO A 148 15.30 11.78 5.81
#